data_AF-A0AAE8QUK1-F1
#
_entry.id   AF-A0AAE8QUK1-F1
#
_cell.length_a   1.000
_cell.length_b   1.000
_cell.length_c   1.000
_cell.angle_alpha   90.00
_cell.angle_beta   90.00
_cell.angle_gamma   90.00
#
_symmetry.space_group_name_H-M   'P 1'
#
loop_
_entity.id
_entity.type
_entity.pdbx_description
1 polymer ?
#
loop_
_entity_poly.entity_id
_entity_poly.type
_entity_poly.pdbx_seq_one_letter_code
_entity_poly.pdbx_strand_id
1 'polypeptide(L)'
;MKEVVKNGTTEMNIIDSVKIAAAIGLLMQQTSAISCPNSLSSNMTAPANFVKPQDSDVDEAISIIDGLRKLLEEAYWNLSSSDEHAMYAVIGLLNPAKVDLCEIQLRSLEATLKDALQEVARVQRDDFKPLLIIVAKARSAASNLGHLIQQMTKPTEQFKSKTDLTGLAKLADHGTSIIFH
;
A
#
# COMPACT_ATOMS: atom_id res chain seq x y z
N MET A 1 14.98 11.04 -15.04
CA MET A 1 13.96 11.32 -16.07
C MET A 1 12.63 10.81 -15.54
N LYS A 2 11.64 11.70 -15.35
CA LYS A 2 10.27 11.32 -14.97
C LYS A 2 9.55 10.94 -16.25
N GLU A 3 9.27 9.67 -16.48
CA GLU A 3 8.35 9.26 -17.54
C GLU A 3 6.93 9.56 -17.04
N VAL A 4 6.34 10.61 -17.60
CA VAL A 4 4.96 11.02 -17.36
C VAL A 4 4.15 10.52 -18.55
N VAL A 5 3.26 9.56 -18.30
CA VAL A 5 2.35 9.02 -19.34
C VAL A 5 0.98 9.64 -19.13
N LYS A 6 0.50 10.37 -20.14
CA LYS A 6 -0.80 11.06 -20.13
C LYS A 6 -1.91 10.10 -20.53
N ASN A 7 -2.92 9.95 -19.67
CA ASN A 7 -4.20 9.34 -20.03
C ASN A 7 -5.33 10.36 -19.80
N GLY A 8 -5.84 10.96 -20.88
CA GLY A 8 -7.10 11.71 -20.95
C GLY A 8 -7.20 13.03 -20.17
N THR A 9 -6.95 13.03 -18.86
CA THR A 9 -7.18 14.19 -17.99
C THR A 9 -6.26 14.29 -16.77
N THR A 10 -5.44 13.27 -16.45
CA THR A 10 -4.58 13.32 -15.25
C THR A 10 -3.23 12.65 -15.52
N GLU A 11 -2.14 13.37 -15.23
CA GLU A 11 -0.77 12.82 -15.28
C GLU A 11 -0.57 11.85 -14.10
N MET A 12 -0.23 10.60 -14.40
CA MET A 12 -0.03 9.57 -13.39
C MET A 12 1.46 9.28 -13.21
N ASN A 13 1.97 9.49 -12.00
CA ASN A 13 3.36 9.22 -11.67
C ASN A 13 3.61 7.73 -11.45
N ILE A 14 4.74 7.23 -11.96
CA ILE A 14 5.14 5.83 -11.83
C ILE A 14 5.71 5.58 -10.43
N ILE A 15 5.39 4.41 -9.87
CA ILE A 15 5.97 3.92 -8.62
C ILE A 15 7.47 3.61 -8.83
N ASP A 16 8.33 4.43 -8.23
CA ASP A 16 9.78 4.21 -8.16
C ASP A 16 10.12 3.32 -6.96
N SER A 17 9.95 2.00 -7.15
CA SER A 17 10.14 1.00 -6.10
C SER A 17 11.55 1.00 -5.49
N VAL A 18 12.57 1.46 -6.23
CA VAL A 18 13.96 1.52 -5.74
C VAL A 18 14.11 2.63 -4.71
N LYS A 19 13.61 3.84 -5.01
CA LYS A 19 13.63 4.95 -4.06
C LYS A 19 12.81 4.65 -2.81
N ILE A 20 11.67 4.00 -2.98
CA ILE A 20 10.81 3.59 -1.87
C ILE A 20 11.52 2.57 -0.98
N ALA A 21 12.13 1.55 -1.57
CA ALA A 21 12.89 0.54 -0.84
C ALA A 21 14.07 1.16 -0.08
N ALA A 22 14.76 2.14 -0.67
CA ALA A 22 15.84 2.86 -0.02
C ALA A 22 15.35 3.69 1.18
N ALA A 23 14.26 4.44 1.01
CA ALA A 23 13.66 5.22 2.11
C ALA A 23 13.18 4.32 3.26
N ILE A 24 12.54 3.19 2.93
CA ILE A 24 12.12 2.19 3.93
C ILE A 24 13.34 1.61 4.63
N GLY A 25 14.39 1.23 3.89
CA GLY A 25 15.64 0.72 4.46
C GLY A 25 16.30 1.71 5.43
N LEU A 26 16.29 2.99 5.10
CA LEU A 26 16.82 4.06 5.95
C LEU A 26 16.02 4.19 7.26
N LEU A 27 14.69 4.14 7.19
CA LEU A 27 13.84 4.17 8.37
C LEU A 27 13.98 2.89 9.21
N MET A 28 14.15 1.72 8.59
CA MET A 28 14.44 0.47 9.31
C MET A 28 15.78 0.55 10.03
N GLN A 29 16.81 1.13 9.41
CA GLN A 29 18.13 1.32 10.04
C GLN A 29 18.03 2.24 11.27
N GLN A 30 17.28 3.35 11.16
CA GLN A 30 17.02 4.24 12.30
C GLN A 30 16.27 3.53 13.42
N THR A 31 15.19 2.83 13.07
CA THR A 31 14.38 2.07 14.02
C THR A 31 15.20 1.01 14.75
N SER A 32 16.10 0.32 14.03
CA SER A 32 17.00 -0.69 14.62
C SER A 32 18.04 -0.08 15.57
N ALA A 33 18.50 1.15 15.31
CA ALA A 33 19.40 1.86 16.21
C ALA A 33 18.76 2.18 17.56
N ILE A 34 17.43 2.39 17.57
CA ILE A 34 16.66 2.70 18.77
C ILE A 34 16.41 1.45 19.61
N SER A 35 16.19 0.29 18.96
CA SER A 35 15.97 -1.00 19.63
C SER A 35 17.25 -1.66 20.17
N CYS A 36 18.42 -1.01 20.14
CA CYS A 36 19.63 -1.60 20.71
C CYS A 36 19.46 -1.76 22.24
N PRO A 37 19.36 -3.01 22.75
CA PRO A 37 19.24 -3.23 24.17
C PRO A 37 20.54 -2.80 24.84
N ASN A 38 20.42 -2.07 25.94
CA ASN A 38 21.52 -1.66 26.82
C ASN A 38 22.15 -2.85 27.59
N SER A 39 22.19 -4.05 27.01
CA SER A 39 22.68 -5.26 27.66
C SER A 39 23.43 -6.15 26.68
N LEU A 40 24.67 -5.81 26.36
CA LEU A 40 25.69 -6.80 26.02
C LEU A 40 27.08 -6.25 26.40
N SER A 41 27.48 -6.67 27.60
CA SER A 41 28.85 -7.00 28.02
C SER A 41 29.97 -6.08 27.57
N SER A 42 30.65 -5.49 28.57
CA SER A 42 32.09 -5.23 28.54
C SER A 42 32.82 -6.28 27.68
N ASN A 43 33.58 -5.83 26.68
CA ASN A 43 34.59 -6.58 25.91
C ASN A 43 34.25 -7.11 24.50
N MET A 44 33.53 -6.36 23.66
CA MET A 44 33.72 -6.53 22.20
C MET A 44 33.92 -5.19 21.51
N THR A 45 35.17 -4.89 21.19
CA THR A 45 35.56 -3.94 20.14
C THR A 45 35.05 -4.44 18.80
N ALA A 46 33.93 -3.90 18.33
CA ALA A 46 33.56 -3.89 16.93
C ALA A 46 33.57 -2.43 16.45
N PRO A 47 34.26 -2.08 15.35
CA PRO A 47 34.18 -0.74 14.79
C PRO A 47 32.90 -0.67 13.97
N ALA A 48 31.76 -0.57 14.65
CA ALA A 48 30.57 -0.04 13.99
C ALA A 48 30.76 1.48 13.97
N ASN A 49 31.26 2.00 12.85
CA ASN A 49 31.01 3.39 12.47
C ASN A 49 29.49 3.52 12.36
N PHE A 50 28.83 3.75 13.50
CA PHE A 50 27.47 4.24 13.58
C PHE A 50 27.52 5.64 13.00
N VAL A 51 27.38 5.73 11.67
CA VAL A 51 26.97 6.97 11.04
C VAL A 51 25.55 7.16 11.53
N LYS A 52 25.40 7.98 12.58
CA LYS A 52 24.12 8.51 13.00
C LYS A 52 23.55 9.16 11.73
N PRO A 53 22.50 8.59 11.11
CA PRO A 53 21.98 9.19 9.89
C PRO A 53 21.54 10.60 10.27
N GLN A 54 21.89 11.59 9.45
CA GLN A 54 21.56 12.97 9.78
C GLN A 54 20.03 13.07 9.86
N ASP A 55 19.51 13.87 10.80
CA ASP A 55 18.05 14.03 10.97
C ASP A 55 17.36 14.40 9.63
N SER A 56 18.08 15.08 8.73
CA SER A 56 17.66 15.37 7.36
C SER A 56 17.31 14.14 6.51
N ASP A 57 18.03 13.03 6.66
CA ASP A 57 17.82 11.84 5.83
C ASP A 57 16.55 11.09 6.27
N VAL A 58 16.22 11.18 7.56
CA VAL A 58 15.00 10.61 8.14
C VAL A 58 13.79 11.42 7.70
N ASP A 59 13.89 12.75 7.75
CA ASP A 59 12.84 13.64 7.26
C ASP A 59 12.59 13.47 5.76
N GLU A 60 13.65 13.27 4.97
CA GLU A 60 13.54 12.94 3.55
C GLU A 60 12.84 11.59 3.34
N ALA A 61 13.21 10.56 4.09
CA ALA A 61 12.55 9.26 4.00
C ALA A 61 11.06 9.32 4.39
N ILE A 62 10.71 10.10 5.41
CA ILE A 62 9.32 10.38 5.80
C ILE A 62 8.57 11.07 4.66
N SER A 63 9.18 12.09 4.05
CA SER A 63 8.62 12.81 2.91
C SER A 63 8.40 11.90 1.70
N ILE A 64 9.33 10.97 1.43
CA ILE A 64 9.20 9.96 0.38
C ILE A 64 8.02 9.02 0.66
N ILE A 65 7.85 8.55 1.91
CA ILE A 65 6.72 7.66 2.26
C ILE A 65 5.38 8.39 2.20
N ASP A 66 5.28 9.65 2.64
CA ASP A 66 4.04 10.43 2.46
C ASP A 66 3.76 10.72 0.98
N GLY A 67 4.80 10.97 0.18
CA GLY A 67 4.70 11.09 -1.27
C GLY A 67 4.19 9.79 -1.92
N LEU A 68 4.69 8.64 -1.48
CA LEU A 68 4.21 7.33 -1.90
C LEU A 68 2.72 7.14 -1.56
N ARG A 69 2.31 7.48 -0.33
CA ARG A 69 0.91 7.41 0.08
C ARG A 69 0.01 8.21 -0.87
N LYS A 70 0.36 9.46 -1.17
CA LYS A 70 -0.40 10.31 -2.10
C LYS A 70 -0.47 9.70 -3.49
N LEU A 71 0.65 9.20 -4.01
CA LEU A 71 0.70 8.54 -5.32
C LEU A 71 -0.21 7.29 -5.36
N LEU A 72 -0.21 6.47 -4.32
CA LEU A 72 -1.08 5.29 -4.21
C LEU A 72 -2.57 5.67 -4.11
N GLU A 73 -2.90 6.74 -3.39
CA GLU A 73 -4.27 7.28 -3.31
C GLU A 73 -4.73 7.84 -4.67
N GLU A 74 -3.88 8.63 -5.35
CA GLU A 74 -4.16 9.13 -6.71
C GLU A 74 -4.35 8.00 -7.71
N ALA A 75 -3.50 6.97 -7.64
CA ALA A 75 -3.62 5.76 -8.44
C ALA A 75 -4.96 5.05 -8.21
N TYR A 76 -5.41 4.95 -6.96
CA TYR A 76 -6.70 4.36 -6.61
C TYR A 76 -7.86 5.15 -7.23
N TRP A 77 -7.84 6.49 -7.13
CA TRP A 77 -8.88 7.34 -7.72
C TRP A 77 -8.88 7.29 -9.24
N ASN A 78 -7.71 7.30 -9.87
CA ASN A 78 -7.59 7.15 -11.33
C ASN A 78 -8.12 5.79 -11.79
N LEU A 79 -7.76 4.70 -11.10
CA LEU A 79 -8.24 3.36 -11.46
C LEU A 79 -9.75 3.21 -11.22
N SER A 80 -10.28 3.69 -10.09
CA SER A 80 -11.71 3.56 -9.76
C SER A 80 -12.64 4.38 -10.67
N SER A 81 -12.13 5.45 -11.29
CA SER A 81 -12.86 6.28 -12.24
C SER A 81 -12.62 5.91 -13.71
N SER A 82 -11.75 4.93 -13.98
CA SER A 82 -11.42 4.51 -15.35
C SER A 82 -12.52 3.65 -15.98
N ASP A 83 -12.73 3.82 -17.28
CA ASP A 83 -13.53 2.89 -18.09
C ASP A 83 -12.76 1.58 -18.36
N GLU A 84 -13.45 0.57 -18.90
CA GLU A 84 -12.88 -0.78 -19.09
C GLU A 84 -11.62 -0.78 -19.99
N HIS A 85 -11.51 0.15 -20.94
CA HIS A 85 -10.36 0.24 -21.85
C HIS A 85 -9.17 0.96 -21.19
N ALA A 86 -9.43 2.07 -20.48
CA ALA A 86 -8.42 2.80 -19.72
C ALA A 86 -7.90 2.01 -18.52
N MET A 87 -8.76 1.18 -17.91
CA MET A 87 -8.43 0.32 -16.78
C MET A 87 -7.21 -0.57 -17.06
N TYR A 88 -7.18 -1.27 -18.20
CA TYR A 88 -6.04 -2.13 -18.53
C TYR A 88 -4.73 -1.35 -18.71
N ALA A 89 -4.79 -0.15 -19.29
CA ALA A 89 -3.63 0.72 -19.45
C ALA A 89 -3.11 1.22 -18.09
N VAL A 90 -4.02 1.64 -17.20
CA VAL A 90 -3.70 2.10 -15.85
C VAL A 90 -3.10 0.98 -15.00
N ILE A 91 -3.67 -0.23 -15.05
CA ILE A 91 -3.15 -1.41 -14.35
C ILE A 91 -1.75 -1.79 -14.87
N GLY A 92 -1.55 -1.76 -16.20
CA GLY A 92 -0.25 -2.02 -16.81
C GLY A 92 0.82 -1.03 -16.35
N LEU A 93 0.47 0.25 -16.26
CA LEU A 93 1.36 1.31 -15.78
C LEU A 93 1.71 1.16 -14.29
N LEU A 94 0.70 0.83 -13.48
CA LEU A 94 0.88 0.60 -12.04
C LEU A 94 1.80 -0.57 -11.75
N ASN A 95 1.74 -1.61 -12.59
CA ASN A 95 2.40 -2.89 -12.39
C ASN A 95 2.03 -3.50 -11.02
N PRO A 96 1.02 -4.39 -10.96
CA PRO A 96 0.51 -4.94 -9.71
C PRO A 96 1.60 -5.50 -8.78
N ALA A 97 2.63 -6.13 -9.34
CA ALA A 97 3.75 -6.66 -8.56
C ALA A 97 4.54 -5.58 -7.80
N LYS A 98 4.62 -4.36 -8.34
CA LYS A 98 5.26 -3.22 -7.64
C LYS A 98 4.39 -2.70 -6.49
N VAL A 99 3.07 -2.69 -6.67
CA VAL A 99 2.12 -2.30 -5.62
C VAL A 99 2.20 -3.30 -4.46
N ASP A 100 2.19 -4.60 -4.78
CA ASP A 100 2.34 -5.68 -3.80
C ASP A 100 3.69 -5.59 -3.06
N LEU A 101 4.78 -5.35 -3.78
CA LEU A 101 6.10 -5.17 -3.17
C LEU A 101 6.12 -3.99 -2.18
N CYS A 102 5.53 -2.85 -2.55
CA CYS A 102 5.43 -1.69 -1.67
C CYS A 102 4.62 -2.03 -0.41
N GLU A 103 3.51 -2.73 -0.55
CA GLU A 103 2.67 -3.16 0.57
C GLU A 103 3.43 -4.09 1.54
N ILE A 104 4.19 -5.04 1.02
CA ILE A 104 5.05 -5.94 1.81
C ILE A 104 6.13 -5.14 2.56
N GLN A 105 6.83 -4.24 1.89
CA GLN A 105 7.90 -3.45 2.52
C GLN A 105 7.37 -2.53 3.61
N LEU A 106 6.21 -1.88 3.39
CA LEU A 106 5.55 -1.05 4.38
C LEU A 106 5.04 -1.85 5.58
N ARG A 107 4.56 -3.08 5.35
CA ARG A 107 4.18 -4.01 6.44
C ARG A 107 5.39 -4.38 7.30
N SER A 108 6.54 -4.69 6.69
CA SER A 108 7.77 -4.98 7.43
C SER A 108 8.23 -3.79 8.26
N LEU A 109 8.20 -2.58 7.68
CA LEU A 109 8.55 -1.34 8.41
C LEU A 109 7.60 -1.08 9.58
N GLU A 110 6.29 -1.26 9.39
CA GLU A 110 5.29 -1.10 10.44
C GLU A 110 5.54 -2.07 11.61
N ALA A 111 5.89 -3.33 11.32
CA ALA A 111 6.23 -4.31 12.35
C ALA A 111 7.48 -3.90 13.13
N THR A 112 8.57 -3.54 12.43
CA THR A 112 9.81 -3.08 13.08
C THR A 112 9.58 -1.85 13.95
N LEU A 113 8.76 -0.89 13.51
CA LEU A 113 8.41 0.29 14.30
C LEU A 113 7.61 -0.05 15.56
N LYS A 114 6.68 -1.01 15.47
CA LYS A 114 5.92 -1.48 16.64
C LYS A 114 6.82 -2.16 17.66
N ASP A 115 7.76 -2.99 17.20
CA ASP A 115 8.71 -3.67 18.07
C ASP A 115 9.62 -2.66 18.78
N ALA A 116 10.14 -1.66 18.06
CA ALA A 116 10.93 -0.59 18.67
C ALA A 116 10.13 0.23 19.70
N LEU A 117 8.86 0.53 19.41
CA LEU A 117 7.99 1.24 20.35
C LEU A 117 7.70 0.45 21.64
N GLN A 118 7.74 -0.89 21.62
CA GLN A 118 7.57 -1.69 22.83
C GLN A 118 8.76 -1.51 23.79
N GLU A 119 9.98 -1.45 23.25
CA GLU A 119 11.24 -1.37 24.01
C GLU A 119 11.57 0.04 24.53
N VAL A 120 10.90 1.07 24.01
CA VAL A 120 11.20 2.48 24.30
C VAL A 120 10.36 3.06 25.46
N ALA A 121 10.97 3.95 26.26
CA ALA A 121 10.30 4.67 27.35
C ALA A 121 9.15 5.56 26.84
N ARG A 122 8.07 5.70 27.62
CA ARG A 122 6.82 6.37 27.21
C ARG A 122 6.99 7.76 26.59
N VAL A 123 7.96 8.54 27.06
CA VAL A 123 8.20 9.92 26.59
C VAL A 123 8.77 9.95 25.18
N GLN A 124 9.58 8.97 24.78
CA GLN A 124 10.15 8.86 23.44
C GLN A 124 9.18 8.20 22.44
N ARG A 125 8.12 7.52 22.93
CA ARG A 125 7.09 6.91 22.05
C ARG A 125 6.29 7.96 21.29
N ASP A 126 6.10 9.14 21.87
CA ASP A 126 5.34 10.22 21.23
C ASP A 126 6.07 10.76 19.99
N ASP A 127 7.40 10.68 19.95
CA ASP A 127 8.22 11.10 18.79
C ASP A 127 8.12 10.12 17.61
N PHE A 128 7.93 8.81 17.87
CA PHE A 128 7.81 7.77 16.83
C PHE A 128 6.38 7.52 16.36
N LYS A 129 5.39 8.01 17.11
CA LYS A 129 3.97 7.85 16.79
C LYS A 129 3.57 8.47 15.44
N PRO A 130 4.04 9.68 15.05
CA PRO A 130 3.78 10.24 13.73
C PRO A 130 4.31 9.35 12.60
N LEU A 131 5.50 8.80 12.75
CA LEU A 131 6.12 7.90 11.77
C LEU A 131 5.29 6.63 11.58
N LEU A 132 4.88 6.00 12.69
CA LEU A 132 4.01 4.81 12.63
C LEU A 132 2.69 5.11 11.90
N ILE A 133 2.08 6.28 12.15
CA ILE A 133 0.84 6.69 11.48
C ILE A 133 1.05 6.87 9.98
N ILE A 134 2.14 7.51 9.56
CA ILE A 134 2.44 7.75 8.13
C ILE A 134 2.64 6.41 7.41
N VAL A 135 3.43 5.50 7.99
CA VAL A 135 3.68 4.16 7.42
C VAL A 135 2.39 3.36 7.34
N ALA A 136 1.56 3.36 8.40
CA ALA A 136 0.28 2.66 8.41
C ALA A 136 -0.68 3.19 7.33
N LYS A 137 -0.75 4.52 7.14
CA LYS A 137 -1.55 5.14 6.07
C LYS A 137 -1.05 4.75 4.68
N ALA A 138 0.26 4.82 4.45
CA ALA A 138 0.85 4.41 3.17
C ALA A 138 0.54 2.93 2.87
N ARG A 139 0.64 2.06 3.88
CA ARG A 139 0.30 0.63 3.75
C ARG A 139 -1.17 0.43 3.40
N SER A 140 -2.07 1.15 4.07
CA SER A 140 -3.51 1.08 3.78
C SER A 140 -3.81 1.51 2.34
N ALA A 141 -3.15 2.56 1.83
CA ALA A 141 -3.31 3.00 0.45
C ALA A 141 -2.83 1.91 -0.55
N ALA A 142 -1.69 1.27 -0.28
CA ALA A 142 -1.18 0.17 -1.11
C ALA A 142 -2.14 -1.03 -1.13
N SER A 143 -2.63 -1.44 0.04
CA SER A 143 -3.58 -2.56 0.16
C SER A 143 -4.91 -2.28 -0.54
N ASN A 144 -5.46 -1.07 -0.39
CA ASN A 144 -6.70 -0.67 -1.07
C ASN A 144 -6.54 -0.68 -2.60
N LEU A 145 -5.41 -0.16 -3.10
CA LEU A 145 -5.10 -0.20 -4.53
C LEU A 145 -4.95 -1.63 -5.04
N GLY A 146 -4.23 -2.48 -4.32
CA GLY A 146 -4.07 -3.91 -4.66
C GLY A 146 -5.42 -4.64 -4.71
N HIS A 147 -6.29 -4.40 -3.74
CA HIS A 147 -7.65 -4.94 -3.75
C HIS A 147 -8.47 -4.47 -4.94
N LEU A 148 -8.39 -3.20 -5.31
CA LEU A 148 -9.08 -2.66 -6.49
C LEU A 148 -8.59 -3.30 -7.78
N ILE A 149 -7.26 -3.44 -7.93
CA ILE A 149 -6.66 -4.14 -9.07
C ILE A 149 -7.19 -5.57 -9.15
N GLN A 150 -7.24 -6.30 -8.02
CA GLN A 150 -7.77 -7.66 -7.99
C GLN A 150 -9.26 -7.74 -8.35
N GLN A 151 -10.08 -6.79 -7.91
CA GLN A 151 -11.50 -6.72 -8.26
C GLN A 151 -11.70 -6.46 -9.76
N MET A 152 -10.90 -5.56 -10.33
CA MET A 152 -10.99 -5.15 -11.74
C MET A 152 -10.35 -6.15 -12.71
N THR A 153 -9.42 -6.99 -12.26
CA THR A 153 -8.79 -8.03 -13.08
C THR A 153 -9.49 -9.38 -13.00
N LYS A 154 -10.42 -9.58 -12.06
CA LYS A 154 -11.20 -10.80 -11.99
C LYS A 154 -12.13 -10.88 -13.19
N PRO A 155 -12.06 -11.97 -13.98
CA PRO A 155 -13.03 -12.17 -15.07
C PRO A 155 -14.44 -12.23 -14.47
N THR A 156 -15.38 -11.54 -15.10
CA THR A 156 -16.80 -11.63 -14.73
C THR A 156 -17.23 -13.08 -14.86
N GLU A 157 -17.47 -13.74 -13.72
CA GLU A 157 -18.13 -15.04 -13.74
C GLU A 157 -19.54 -14.82 -14.28
N GLN A 158 -19.73 -15.12 -15.56
CA GLN A 158 -21.06 -15.18 -16.16
C GLN A 158 -21.79 -16.32 -15.47
N PHE A 159 -22.63 -15.97 -14.49
CA PHE A 159 -23.50 -16.92 -13.83
C PHE A 159 -24.54 -17.39 -14.85
N LYS A 160 -24.24 -18.46 -15.58
CA LYS A 160 -25.22 -19.17 -16.39
C LYS A 160 -26.16 -19.92 -15.45
N SER A 161 -27.16 -19.20 -14.96
CA SER A 161 -28.30 -19.83 -14.32
C SER A 161 -28.94 -20.79 -15.31
N LYS A 162 -29.09 -22.06 -14.91
CA LYS A 162 -29.80 -23.10 -15.67
C LYS A 162 -31.32 -22.94 -15.58
N THR A 163 -31.78 -21.93 -14.85
CA THR A 163 -33.20 -21.60 -14.69
C THR A 163 -33.72 -21.03 -16.01
N ASP A 164 -34.70 -21.72 -16.60
CA ASP A 164 -35.43 -21.23 -17.77
C ASP A 164 -36.27 -20.00 -17.37
N LEU A 165 -35.64 -18.83 -17.45
CA LEU A 165 -36.27 -17.53 -17.19
C LEU A 165 -37.48 -17.29 -18.12
N THR A 166 -37.46 -17.88 -19.32
CA THR A 166 -38.57 -17.87 -20.28
C THR A 166 -39.76 -18.69 -19.79
N GLY A 167 -39.50 -19.86 -19.22
CA GLY A 167 -40.51 -20.71 -18.58
C GLY A 167 -41.12 -20.06 -17.34
N LEU A 168 -40.29 -19.39 -16.52
CA LEU A 168 -40.75 -18.63 -15.35
C LEU A 168 -41.62 -17.43 -15.74
N ALA A 169 -41.25 -16.70 -16.79
CA ALA A 169 -42.03 -15.58 -17.32
C ALA A 169 -43.41 -16.05 -17.85
N LYS A 170 -43.45 -17.17 -18.57
CA LYS A 170 -44.73 -17.77 -19.03
C LYS A 170 -45.62 -18.24 -17.89
N LEU A 171 -45.05 -18.72 -16.79
CA LEU A 171 -45.80 -19.09 -15.58
C LEU A 171 -46.38 -17.86 -14.85
N ALA A 172 -45.68 -16.72 -14.88
CA ALA A 172 -46.18 -15.45 -14.35
C ALA A 172 -47.31 -14.86 -15.21
N ASP A 173 -47.21 -14.97 -16.55
CA ASP A 173 -48.26 -14.53 -17.49
C ASP A 173 -49.57 -15.34 -17.37
N HIS A 174 -49.51 -16.57 -16.85
CA HIS A 174 -50.68 -17.42 -16.60
C HIS A 174 -51.29 -17.28 -15.20
N GLY A 175 -51.00 -16.20 -14.47
CA GLY A 175 -51.84 -15.74 -13.36
C GLY A 175 -51.49 -16.28 -11.98
N THR A 176 -50.20 -16.50 -11.68
CA THR A 176 -49.78 -16.85 -10.31
C THR A 176 -49.14 -15.64 -9.64
N SER A 177 -49.79 -15.12 -8.59
CA SER A 177 -49.29 -13.99 -7.80
C SER A 177 -48.09 -14.44 -6.96
N ILE A 178 -46.90 -13.96 -7.29
CA ILE A 178 -45.67 -14.22 -6.53
C ILE A 178 -45.63 -13.24 -5.36
N ILE A 179 -45.84 -13.72 -4.14
CA ILE A 179 -45.63 -12.94 -2.91
C ILE A 179 -44.21 -13.22 -2.42
N PHE A 180 -43.39 -12.17 -2.34
CA PHE A 180 -42.08 -12.22 -1.70
C PHE A 180 -42.24 -11.97 -0.20
N HIS A 181 -41.61 -12.81 0.63
CA HIS A 181 -41.48 -12.63 2.08
C HIS A 181 -40.03 -12.31 2.44
#